data_AF-A0AAD9Y1S1-F1
#
_entry.id   AF-A0AAD9Y1S1-F1
#
_cell.length_a   1.000
_cell.length_b   1.000
_cell.length_c   1.000
_cell.angle_alpha   90.00
_cell.angle_beta   90.00
_cell.angle_gamma   90.00
#
_symmetry.space_group_name_H-M   'P 1'
#
loop_
_entity.id
_entity.type
_entity.pdbx_description
1 polymer ?
#
loop_
_entity_poly.entity_id
_entity_poly.type
_entity_poly.pdbx_seq_one_letter_code
_entity_poly.pdbx_strand_id
1 'polypeptide(L)'
;MPSRTESEDVAMDEAPPSHQPEENEASEESPEQEEEEEEEEEEPQRVKILPGSTDTAASFEFIDEGHTLGNALRYIIMKNPDVEFCAYAIPHPSEAKMNLRIQTYDGTAVAALQKGLKDLQALSDAVAEEFIRSKEEFGRS
;
A
#
# COMPACT_ATOMS: atom_id res chain seq x y z
N MET A 1 45.97 -48.91 3.37
CA MET A 1 45.98 -50.34 2.99
C MET A 1 44.69 -50.99 3.49
N PRO A 2 44.18 -52.05 2.82
CA PRO A 2 42.77 -52.51 2.89
C PRO A 2 42.56 -53.67 3.90
N SER A 3 41.50 -54.51 3.97
CA SER A 3 40.33 -54.87 3.10
C SER A 3 39.24 -55.59 3.98
N ARG A 4 38.07 -56.14 3.58
CA ARG A 4 37.32 -56.36 2.31
C ARG A 4 35.84 -56.72 2.65
N THR A 5 34.87 -56.25 1.86
CA THR A 5 33.49 -56.80 1.63
C THR A 5 32.83 -55.86 0.60
N GLU A 6 32.65 -56.18 -0.68
CA GLU A 6 31.72 -57.17 -1.29
C GLU A 6 30.24 -56.91 -0.96
N SER A 7 29.28 -56.65 -1.85
CA SER A 7 29.15 -56.27 -3.30
C SER A 7 28.12 -57.17 -4.00
N GLU A 8 27.03 -56.60 -4.51
CA GLU A 8 26.22 -57.18 -5.59
C GLU A 8 25.31 -56.11 -6.21
N ASP A 9 25.33 -56.02 -7.56
CA ASP A 9 24.48 -55.15 -8.37
C ASP A 9 23.27 -55.94 -8.91
N VAL A 10 22.15 -55.26 -9.18
CA VAL A 10 21.04 -55.83 -9.98
C VAL A 10 20.60 -54.79 -11.03
N ALA A 11 20.48 -55.23 -12.29
CA ALA A 11 20.26 -54.38 -13.45
C ALA A 11 18.77 -54.13 -13.78
N MET A 12 18.53 -53.17 -14.67
CA MET A 12 17.23 -52.91 -15.30
C MET A 12 16.86 -54.00 -16.33
N ASP A 13 15.55 -54.16 -16.58
CA ASP A 13 15.01 -54.79 -17.79
C ASP A 13 13.71 -54.04 -18.22
N GLU A 14 13.29 -54.19 -19.48
CA GLU A 14 12.25 -53.35 -20.12
C GLU A 14 10.86 -54.04 -20.22
N ALA A 15 9.78 -53.24 -20.28
CA ALA A 15 8.63 -53.48 -21.18
C ALA A 15 7.53 -52.38 -21.11
N PRO A 16 7.25 -51.67 -22.23
CA PRO A 16 5.97 -51.01 -22.52
C PRO A 16 5.19 -51.83 -23.58
N PRO A 17 4.10 -51.34 -24.24
CA PRO A 17 3.09 -50.32 -23.88
C PRO A 17 1.64 -50.90 -23.91
N SER A 18 0.61 -50.09 -23.58
CA SER A 18 -0.61 -50.02 -24.44
C SER A 18 -1.58 -48.87 -24.12
N HIS A 19 -1.80 -48.02 -25.14
CA HIS A 19 -3.03 -47.28 -25.44
C HIS A 19 -4.09 -48.28 -26.03
N GLN A 20 -5.42 -48.06 -26.13
CA GLN A 20 -6.32 -46.94 -25.76
C GLN A 20 -7.79 -47.49 -25.52
N PRO A 21 -8.96 -46.83 -25.75
CA PRO A 21 -10.20 -47.09 -24.99
C PRO A 21 -11.34 -47.78 -25.79
N GLU A 22 -12.49 -48.03 -25.11
CA GLU A 22 -13.85 -47.98 -25.68
C GLU A 22 -14.82 -47.28 -24.68
N GLU A 23 -16.06 -47.01 -25.06
CA GLU A 23 -16.80 -45.77 -24.71
C GLU A 23 -18.13 -45.93 -23.93
N ASN A 24 -18.75 -44.77 -23.60
CA ASN A 24 -20.11 -44.53 -23.06
C ASN A 24 -20.37 -44.85 -21.56
N GLU A 25 -21.23 -44.13 -20.82
CA GLU A 25 -22.19 -43.07 -21.18
C GLU A 25 -21.95 -41.73 -20.42
N ALA A 26 -22.71 -40.69 -20.78
CA ALA A 26 -22.41 -39.28 -20.49
C ALA A 26 -22.81 -38.77 -19.08
N SER A 27 -21.97 -37.88 -18.54
CA SER A 27 -22.36 -36.77 -17.68
C SER A 27 -21.45 -35.57 -17.95
N GLU A 28 -21.92 -34.60 -18.75
CA GLU A 28 -21.22 -33.33 -18.98
C GLU A 28 -21.37 -32.41 -17.76
N GLU A 29 -20.59 -32.65 -16.71
CA GLU A 29 -20.35 -31.65 -15.68
C GLU A 29 -19.44 -30.57 -16.28
N SER A 30 -20.05 -29.43 -16.64
CA SER A 30 -19.29 -28.20 -16.89
C SER A 30 -18.39 -27.90 -15.69
N PRO A 31 -17.13 -27.49 -15.89
CA PRO A 31 -16.35 -26.96 -14.78
C PRO A 31 -17.05 -25.68 -14.31
N GLU A 32 -17.67 -25.75 -13.12
CA GLU A 32 -18.16 -24.58 -12.43
C GLU A 32 -16.96 -23.67 -12.21
N GLN A 33 -16.95 -22.51 -12.87
CA GLN A 33 -16.01 -21.46 -12.52
C GLN A 33 -16.45 -20.96 -11.15
N GLU A 34 -15.73 -21.38 -10.11
CA GLU A 34 -15.74 -20.68 -8.83
C GLU A 34 -15.29 -19.24 -9.13
N GLU A 35 -16.26 -18.35 -9.31
CA GLU A 35 -16.03 -16.91 -9.27
C GLU A 35 -15.59 -16.62 -7.83
N GLU A 36 -14.29 -16.42 -7.62
CA GLU A 36 -13.75 -15.94 -6.35
C GLU A 36 -14.39 -14.58 -6.07
N GLU A 37 -15.43 -14.55 -5.23
CA GLU A 37 -16.01 -13.32 -4.73
C GLU A 37 -14.92 -12.57 -3.96
N GLU A 38 -14.31 -11.56 -4.58
CA GLU A 38 -13.40 -10.62 -3.92
C GLU A 38 -14.19 -9.94 -2.80
N GLU A 39 -14.05 -10.41 -1.56
CA GLU A 39 -14.62 -9.75 -0.38
C GLU A 39 -14.05 -8.32 -0.32
N GLU A 40 -14.88 -7.31 -0.63
CA GLU A 40 -14.52 -5.90 -0.45
C GLU A 40 -14.29 -5.62 1.04
N GLU A 41 -13.05 -5.79 1.51
CA GLU A 41 -12.64 -5.38 2.86
C GLU A 41 -12.95 -3.88 3.04
N GLU A 42 -13.95 -3.54 3.87
CA GLU A 42 -14.29 -2.14 4.17
C GLU A 42 -13.10 -1.44 4.85
N GLU A 43 -12.27 -0.75 4.06
CA GLU A 43 -11.09 -0.04 4.58
C GLU A 43 -11.51 0.93 5.71
N PRO A 44 -11.00 0.76 6.94
CA PRO A 44 -11.50 1.49 8.09
C PRO A 44 -11.14 2.98 7.98
N GLN A 45 -12.15 3.86 7.93
CA GLN A 45 -12.01 5.31 7.77
C GLN A 45 -10.89 5.93 8.64
N ARG A 46 -9.69 6.07 8.05
CA ARG A 46 -8.45 6.45 8.76
C ARG A 46 -8.36 7.93 9.14
N VAL A 47 -9.29 8.77 8.67
CA VAL A 47 -9.32 10.22 8.94
C VAL A 47 -10.69 10.64 9.46
N LYS A 48 -10.75 11.31 10.61
CA LYS A 48 -11.99 11.77 11.26
C LYS A 48 -11.94 13.27 11.53
N ILE A 49 -13.06 13.96 11.39
CA ILE A 49 -13.16 15.39 11.75
C ILE A 49 -13.60 15.48 13.22
N LEU A 50 -12.81 16.14 14.06
CA LEU A 50 -13.10 16.31 15.48
C LEU A 50 -14.14 17.44 15.71
N PRO A 51 -14.99 17.34 16.76
CA PRO A 51 -15.95 18.36 17.11
C PRO A 51 -15.27 19.69 17.48
N GLY A 52 -15.94 20.82 17.24
CA GLY A 52 -15.30 22.14 17.32
C GLY A 52 -14.53 22.52 16.04
N SER A 53 -14.94 21.97 14.90
CA SER A 53 -14.50 22.38 13.57
C SER A 53 -15.52 23.35 12.95
N THR A 54 -15.04 24.46 12.42
CA THR A 54 -15.79 25.41 11.55
C THR A 54 -15.22 25.33 10.13
N ASP A 55 -15.92 25.90 9.14
CA ASP A 55 -15.52 25.83 7.74
C ASP A 55 -14.06 26.31 7.52
N THR A 56 -13.68 27.42 8.14
CA THR A 56 -12.33 28.01 8.09
C THR A 56 -11.34 27.41 9.10
N ALA A 57 -11.78 26.61 10.08
CA ALA A 57 -10.90 26.12 11.13
C ALA A 57 -11.33 24.73 11.64
N ALA A 58 -10.66 23.70 11.14
CA ALA A 58 -11.00 22.30 11.41
C ALA A 58 -9.87 21.54 12.11
N SER A 59 -10.26 20.57 12.94
CA SER A 59 -9.37 19.57 13.55
C SER A 59 -9.62 18.21 12.90
N PHE A 60 -8.55 17.55 12.46
CA PHE A 60 -8.57 16.22 11.85
C PHE A 60 -7.79 15.24 12.74
N GLU A 61 -8.38 14.10 13.09
CA GLU A 61 -7.73 12.96 13.73
C GLU A 61 -7.36 11.94 12.65
N PHE A 62 -6.09 11.58 12.54
CA PHE A 62 -5.57 10.51 11.69
C PHE A 62 -5.26 9.29 12.56
N ILE A 63 -5.58 8.10 12.05
CA ILE A 63 -5.42 6.81 12.73
C ILE A 63 -4.27 6.04 12.09
N ASP A 64 -3.41 5.47 12.93
CA ASP A 64 -2.17 4.78 12.55
C ASP A 64 -1.18 5.68 11.78
N GLU A 65 -1.19 6.98 12.11
CA GLU A 65 -0.29 8.00 11.57
C GLU A 65 0.42 8.79 12.68
N GLY A 66 1.55 9.41 12.34
CA GLY A 66 2.41 10.10 13.31
C GLY A 66 3.35 11.15 12.71
N HIS A 67 4.44 11.43 13.44
CA HIS A 67 5.36 12.55 13.16
C HIS A 67 5.84 12.67 11.72
N THR A 68 6.05 11.55 11.01
CA THR A 68 6.50 11.54 9.61
C THR A 68 5.50 12.24 8.69
N LEU A 69 4.25 11.75 8.63
CA LEU A 69 3.18 12.35 7.83
C LEU A 69 2.81 13.73 8.37
N GLY A 70 2.69 13.89 9.69
CA GLY A 70 2.31 15.15 10.33
C GLY A 70 3.26 16.30 10.04
N ASN A 71 4.56 16.06 10.06
CA ASN A 71 5.55 17.07 9.74
C ASN A 71 5.60 17.41 8.24
N ALA A 72 5.44 16.41 7.37
CA ALA A 72 5.36 16.61 5.92
C ALA A 72 4.12 17.43 5.52
N LEU A 73 2.92 17.00 5.96
CA LEU A 73 1.67 17.73 5.75
C LEU A 73 1.74 19.14 6.32
N ARG A 74 2.22 19.31 7.56
CA ARG A 74 2.38 20.64 8.16
C ARG A 74 3.29 21.53 7.30
N TYR A 75 4.42 21.03 6.81
CA TYR A 75 5.34 21.84 6.01
C TYR A 75 4.67 22.33 4.71
N ILE A 76 3.94 21.44 4.03
CA ILE A 76 3.33 21.72 2.72
C ILE A 76 2.06 22.57 2.85
N ILE A 77 1.18 22.29 3.84
CA ILE A 77 -0.02 23.09 4.09
C ILE A 77 0.38 24.53 4.49
N MET A 78 1.47 24.72 5.24
CA MET A 78 2.04 26.06 5.53
C MET A 78 2.70 26.76 4.33
N LYS A 79 2.76 26.15 3.13
CA LYS A 79 3.14 26.85 1.88
C LYS A 79 1.95 27.49 1.19
N ASN A 80 0.72 27.10 1.53
CA ASN A 80 -0.47 27.65 0.89
C ASN A 80 -0.79 29.03 1.49
N PRO A 81 -0.85 30.12 0.69
CA PRO A 81 -1.05 31.47 1.23
C PRO A 81 -2.41 31.66 1.90
N ASP A 82 -3.40 30.83 1.56
CA ASP A 82 -4.74 30.86 2.15
C ASP A 82 -4.79 30.27 3.58
N VAL A 83 -3.69 29.66 4.05
CA VAL A 83 -3.58 29.06 5.40
C VAL A 83 -2.92 30.04 6.37
N GLU A 84 -3.63 30.38 7.44
CA GLU A 84 -3.09 31.13 8.57
C GLU A 84 -2.23 30.25 9.47
N PHE A 85 -2.73 29.07 9.82
CA PHE A 85 -2.12 28.21 10.81
C PHE A 85 -2.31 26.74 10.50
N CYS A 86 -1.21 25.98 10.54
CA CYS A 86 -1.23 24.52 10.53
C CYS A 86 -0.27 23.97 11.59
N ALA A 87 -0.79 23.11 12.46
CA ALA A 87 -0.02 22.41 13.49
C ALA A 87 -0.55 20.99 13.68
N TYR A 88 0.34 20.06 13.98
CA TYR A 88 -0.01 18.70 14.35
C TYR A 88 0.50 18.39 15.76
N ALA A 89 -0.19 17.49 16.46
CA ALA A 89 0.20 16.98 17.77
C ALA A 89 -0.22 15.51 17.91
N ILE A 90 0.63 14.70 18.53
CA ILE A 90 0.26 13.36 19.00
C ILE A 90 -0.22 13.52 20.46
N PRO A 91 -1.45 13.13 20.81
CA PRO A 91 -2.00 13.38 22.15
C PRO A 91 -1.30 12.55 23.24
N HIS A 92 -0.88 11.33 22.91
CA HIS A 92 -0.09 10.46 23.77
C HIS A 92 0.74 9.50 22.90
N PRO A 93 2.06 9.30 23.14
CA PRO A 93 2.93 8.51 22.26
C PRO A 93 2.63 6.99 22.24
N SER A 94 1.77 6.49 23.12
CA SER A 94 1.28 5.11 23.10
C SER A 94 -0.07 4.94 22.37
N GLU A 95 -0.66 6.02 21.84
CA GLU A 95 -1.81 5.95 20.95
C GLU A 95 -1.35 6.22 19.51
N ALA A 96 -1.72 5.34 18.58
CA ALA A 96 -1.47 5.50 17.15
C ALA A 96 -2.44 6.51 16.53
N LYS A 97 -2.40 7.76 17.01
CA LYS A 97 -3.27 8.86 16.59
C LYS A 97 -2.49 10.15 16.42
N MET A 98 -2.85 10.91 15.41
CA MET A 98 -2.29 12.23 15.14
C MET A 98 -3.40 13.25 14.91
N ASN A 99 -3.41 14.33 15.69
CA ASN A 99 -4.34 15.43 15.53
C ASN A 99 -3.70 16.58 14.76
N LEU A 100 -4.32 16.99 13.65
CA LEU A 100 -3.91 18.09 12.78
C LEU A 100 -4.96 19.22 12.85
N ARG A 101 -4.57 20.41 13.31
CA ARG A 101 -5.42 21.62 13.25
C ARG A 101 -4.99 22.49 12.07
N ILE A 102 -5.96 22.87 11.24
CA ILE A 102 -5.79 23.83 10.15
C ILE A 102 -6.71 25.03 10.44
N GLN A 103 -6.23 26.24 10.16
CA GLN A 103 -7.00 27.48 10.11
C GLN A 103 -6.65 28.21 8.81
N THR A 104 -7.66 28.61 8.04
CA THR A 104 -7.54 29.33 6.77
C THR A 104 -8.04 30.76 6.91
N TYR A 105 -7.40 31.68 6.19
CA TYR A 105 -7.89 33.06 6.02
C TYR A 105 -9.16 33.08 5.19
N ASP A 106 -9.13 32.38 4.05
CA ASP A 106 -10.23 32.26 3.09
C ASP A 106 -10.39 30.79 2.66
N GLY A 107 -11.59 30.42 2.21
CA GLY A 107 -11.91 29.03 1.84
C GLY A 107 -12.02 28.08 3.03
N THR A 108 -12.14 26.78 2.75
CA THR A 108 -12.39 25.75 3.79
C THR A 108 -11.12 25.00 4.18
N ALA A 109 -11.00 24.70 5.48
CA ALA A 109 -9.90 23.89 6.02
C ALA A 109 -9.85 22.47 5.43
N VAL A 110 -10.98 21.93 4.97
CA VAL A 110 -11.06 20.65 4.24
C VAL A 110 -10.44 20.76 2.85
N ALA A 111 -10.71 21.84 2.10
CA ALA A 111 -10.08 22.08 0.80
C ALA A 111 -8.57 22.31 0.95
N ALA A 112 -8.13 23.02 1.99
CA ALA A 112 -6.71 23.20 2.30
C ALA A 112 -6.01 21.86 2.62
N LEU A 113 -6.66 20.95 3.35
CA LEU A 113 -6.13 19.60 3.59
C LEU A 113 -6.05 18.79 2.29
N GLN A 114 -7.12 18.76 1.48
CA GLN A 114 -7.14 18.04 0.20
C GLN A 114 -6.07 18.56 -0.77
N LYS A 115 -5.84 19.88 -0.80
CA LYS A 115 -4.76 20.49 -1.57
C LYS A 115 -3.39 20.07 -1.03
N GLY A 116 -3.16 20.17 0.28
CA GLY A 116 -1.90 19.78 0.91
C GLY A 116 -1.51 18.31 0.72
N LEU A 117 -2.50 17.40 0.66
CA LEU A 117 -2.30 15.98 0.31
C LEU A 117 -1.87 15.79 -1.15
N LYS A 118 -2.50 16.49 -2.09
CA LYS A 118 -2.13 16.46 -3.53
C LYS A 118 -0.77 17.10 -3.78
N ASP A 119 -0.47 18.20 -3.11
CA ASP A 119 0.82 18.88 -3.17
C ASP A 119 1.96 18.00 -2.58
N LEU A 120 1.66 17.16 -1.57
CA LEU A 120 2.58 16.16 -1.02
C LEU A 120 2.83 14.99 -1.99
N GLN A 121 1.77 14.48 -2.62
CA GLN A 121 1.88 13.44 -3.64
C GLN A 121 2.76 13.90 -4.82
N ALA A 122 2.42 15.04 -5.42
CA ALA A 122 3.16 15.59 -6.56
C ALA A 122 4.64 15.90 -6.23
N LEU A 123 4.95 16.28 -4.98
CA LEU A 123 6.33 16.44 -4.52
C LEU A 123 7.07 15.09 -4.44
N SER A 124 6.39 14.03 -3.97
CA SER A 124 6.97 12.68 -3.89
C SER A 124 7.22 12.11 -5.29
N ASP A 125 6.27 12.28 -6.21
CA ASP A 125 6.37 11.84 -7.61
C ASP A 125 7.55 12.53 -8.31
N ALA A 126 7.65 13.87 -8.23
CA ALA A 126 8.75 14.63 -8.83
C ALA A 126 10.14 14.25 -8.26
N VAL A 127 10.23 13.95 -6.97
CA VAL A 127 11.48 13.46 -6.35
C VAL A 127 11.83 12.04 -6.84
N ALA A 128 10.83 11.18 -7.05
CA ALA A 128 11.05 9.84 -7.59
C ALA A 128 11.52 9.89 -9.06
N GLU A 129 10.90 10.71 -9.90
CA GLU A 129 11.31 10.92 -11.30
C GLU A 129 12.76 11.42 -11.42
N GLU A 130 13.12 12.47 -10.68
CA GLU A 130 14.47 13.03 -10.64
C GLU A 130 15.51 12.01 -10.15
N PHE A 131 15.16 11.21 -9.13
CA PHE A 131 16.03 10.15 -8.61
C PHE A 131 16.24 9.01 -9.64
N ILE A 132 15.18 8.57 -10.32
CA ILE A 132 15.26 7.55 -11.36
C ILE A 132 16.10 8.05 -12.53
N ARG A 133 15.87 9.27 -13.03
CA ARG A 133 16.68 9.86 -14.11
C ARG A 133 18.17 9.91 -13.73
N SER A 134 18.48 10.42 -12.54
CA SER A 134 19.84 10.53 -12.03
C SER A 134 20.52 9.15 -11.88
N LYS A 135 19.78 8.14 -11.42
CA LYS A 135 20.24 6.75 -11.31
C LYS A 135 20.54 6.14 -12.69
N GLU A 136 19.69 6.37 -13.68
CA GLU A 136 19.90 5.88 -15.04
C GLU A 136 21.07 6.59 -15.73
N GLU A 137 21.26 7.90 -15.51
CA GLU A 137 22.41 8.64 -16.00
C GLU A 137 23.72 8.12 -15.38
N PHE A 138 23.75 7.89 -14.06
CA PHE A 138 24.90 7.28 -13.38
C PHE A 138 25.19 5.86 -13.88
N GLY A 139 24.17 5.04 -14.10
CA GLY A 139 24.30 3.67 -14.64
C GLY A 139 24.71 3.59 -16.12
N ARG A 140 24.87 4.74 -16.80
CA ARG A 140 25.38 4.86 -18.17
C ARG A 140 26.82 5.41 -18.24
N SER A 141 27.46 5.66 -17.10
CA SER A 141 28.84 6.19 -16.98
C SER A 141 29.86 5.14 -16.51
#